data_AF-Q633B4-F1
#
_entry.id   AF-Q633B4-F1
#
_cell.length_a   1.000
_cell.length_b   1.000
_cell.length_c   1.000
_cell.angle_alpha   90.00
_cell.angle_beta   90.00
_cell.angle_gamma   90.00
#
_symmetry.space_group_name_H-M   'P 1'
#
loop_
_entity.id
_entity.type
_entity.pdbx_description
1 polymer ?
#
loop_
_entity_poly.entity_id
_entity_poly.type
_entity_poly.pdbx_seq_one_letter_code
_entity_poly.pdbx_strand_id
1 'polypeptide(L)'
;MQHNMYAVKLLFESVHSGEPDTTKMDEHYEENHDTLFEESIILVKAHSLEEAHALGEQIAIQSEHTYDNMDGEQITWTFRKVLHVFELDNAPFETGKE
;
A
#
# COMPACT_ATOMS: atom_id res chain seq x y z
N MET A 1 -21.72 -7.38 -19.88
CA MET A 1 -21.60 -7.82 -18.48
C MET A 1 -21.41 -6.58 -17.63
N GLN A 2 -22.12 -6.46 -16.51
CA GLN A 2 -22.01 -5.30 -15.63
C GLN A 2 -20.67 -5.38 -14.86
N HIS A 3 -20.00 -4.26 -14.67
CA HIS A 3 -18.84 -4.18 -13.77
C HIS A 3 -19.34 -3.71 -12.41
N ASN A 4 -18.88 -4.37 -11.34
CA ASN A 4 -19.10 -3.92 -9.97
C ASN A 4 -17.85 -3.18 -9.48
N MET A 5 -18.03 -2.35 -8.46
CA MET A 5 -16.91 -1.66 -7.81
C MET A 5 -16.40 -2.53 -6.67
N TYR A 6 -15.10 -2.69 -6.56
CA TYR A 6 -14.45 -3.43 -5.49
C TYR A 6 -13.45 -2.55 -4.76
N ALA A 7 -13.41 -2.66 -3.44
CA ALA A 7 -12.33 -2.13 -2.62
C ALA A 7 -11.28 -3.24 -2.42
N VAL A 8 -10.04 -2.97 -2.82
CA VAL A 8 -8.91 -3.89 -2.65
C VAL A 8 -7.98 -3.30 -1.60
N LYS A 9 -7.80 -4.02 -0.49
CA LYS A 9 -6.86 -3.67 0.57
C LYS A 9 -5.51 -4.29 0.28
N LEU A 10 -4.47 -3.48 0.22
CA LEU A 10 -3.10 -3.81 -0.14
C LEU A 10 -2.18 -3.59 1.06
N LEU A 11 -1.12 -4.40 1.16
CA LEU A 11 -0.06 -4.23 2.14
C LEU A 11 1.26 -3.91 1.42
N PHE A 12 1.90 -2.83 1.85
CA PHE A 12 3.25 -2.45 1.45
C PHE A 12 4.19 -2.49 2.65
N GLU A 13 5.46 -2.72 2.38
CA GLU A 13 6.54 -2.66 3.36
C GLU A 13 7.54 -1.58 2.96
N SER A 14 8.00 -0.80 3.93
CA SER A 14 9.12 0.12 3.78
C SER A 14 10.42 -0.67 3.83
N VAL A 15 11.06 -0.86 2.67
CA VAL A 15 12.35 -1.52 2.56
C VAL A 15 13.45 -0.45 2.51
N HIS A 16 14.24 -0.39 3.57
CA HIS A 16 15.35 0.55 3.71
C HIS A 16 16.62 -0.04 3.09
N SER A 17 17.36 0.78 2.37
CA SER A 17 18.65 0.39 1.78
C SER A 17 19.65 1.53 1.83
N GLY A 18 20.92 1.18 1.98
CA GLY A 18 22.00 2.13 2.23
C GLY A 18 22.28 2.31 3.71
N GLU A 19 23.28 3.14 4.01
CA GLU A 19 23.64 3.53 5.37
C GLU A 19 23.17 4.97 5.60
N PRO A 20 22.68 5.30 6.79
CA PRO A 20 22.29 6.67 7.13
C PRO A 20 23.49 7.62 7.07
N ASP A 21 23.26 8.83 6.57
CA ASP A 21 24.23 9.93 6.61
C ASP A 21 24.33 10.46 8.03
N THR A 22 25.40 10.04 8.73
CA THR A 22 25.70 10.45 10.10
C THR A 22 25.79 11.96 10.34
N THR A 23 25.91 12.76 9.28
CA THR A 23 25.92 14.22 9.39
C THR A 23 24.52 14.84 9.44
N LYS A 24 23.48 14.06 9.12
CA LYS A 24 22.07 14.48 9.08
C LYS A 24 21.23 13.91 10.23
N MET A 25 21.74 12.90 10.92
CA MET A 25 21.09 12.29 12.09
C MET A 25 20.94 13.34 13.21
N ASP A 26 19.75 13.41 13.79
CA ASP A 26 19.46 14.19 15.00
C ASP A 26 19.22 13.28 16.22
N GLU A 27 18.78 13.86 17.34
CA GLU A 27 18.50 13.12 18.57
C GLU A 27 17.30 12.16 18.48
N HIS A 28 16.55 12.20 17.39
CA HIS A 28 15.38 11.37 17.12
C HIS A 28 15.65 10.25 16.11
N TYR A 29 16.88 10.10 15.64
CA TYR A 29 17.22 8.98 14.78
C TYR A 29 17.14 7.65 15.55
N GLU A 30 16.34 6.72 15.05
CA GLU A 30 16.23 5.35 15.56
C GLU A 30 16.98 4.39 14.63
N GLU A 31 18.13 3.85 15.09
CA GLU A 31 18.93 2.86 14.33
C GLU A 31 18.15 1.59 13.98
N ASN A 32 17.14 1.26 14.79
CA ASN A 32 16.32 0.09 14.59
C ASN A 32 15.02 0.54 13.93
N HIS A 33 15.05 0.66 12.60
CA HIS A 33 13.83 0.81 11.81
C HIS A 33 13.04 -0.49 11.93
N ASP A 34 12.24 -0.63 12.99
CA ASP A 34 11.21 -1.67 13.07
C ASP A 34 10.45 -1.68 11.73
N THR A 35 10.18 -2.88 11.20
CA THR A 35 9.63 -3.03 9.87
C THR A 35 8.32 -2.24 9.75
N LEU A 36 8.35 -1.17 8.96
CA LEU A 36 7.20 -0.30 8.75
C LEU A 36 6.34 -0.86 7.62
N PHE A 37 5.04 -0.96 7.88
CA PHE A 37 4.05 -1.40 6.91
C PHE A 37 3.03 -0.30 6.64
N GLU A 38 2.57 -0.23 5.40
CA GLU A 38 1.46 0.63 4.99
C GLU A 38 0.30 -0.23 4.48
N GLU A 39 -0.91 0.08 4.95
CA GLU A 39 -2.14 -0.43 4.35
C GLU A 39 -2.73 0.62 3.41
N SER A 40 -3.00 0.22 2.17
CA SER A 40 -3.65 1.07 1.17
C SER A 40 -4.95 0.43 0.68
N ILE A 41 -5.98 1.23 0.43
CA ILE A 41 -7.24 0.75 -0.13
C ILE A 41 -7.46 1.46 -1.46
N ILE A 42 -7.58 0.68 -2.53
CA ILE A 42 -7.88 1.18 -3.87
C ILE A 42 -9.24 0.68 -4.34
N LEU A 43 -9.84 1.45 -5.25
CA LEU A 43 -11.10 1.10 -5.90
C LEU A 43 -10.83 0.60 -7.31
N VAL A 44 -11.36 -0.58 -7.64
CA VAL A 44 -11.24 -1.18 -8.99
C VAL A 44 -12.61 -1.56 -9.52
N LYS A 45 -12.80 -1.42 -10.84
CA LYS A 45 -13.97 -1.95 -11.54
C LYS A 45 -13.60 -3.31 -12.12
N ALA A 46 -14.37 -4.34 -11.79
CA ALA A 46 -14.14 -5.70 -12.24
C ALA A 46 -15.47 -6.46 -12.43
N HIS A 47 -15.41 -7.64 -13.03
CA HIS A 47 -16.55 -8.54 -13.18
C HIS A 47 -16.62 -9.61 -12.09
N SER A 48 -15.55 -9.83 -11.33
CA SER A 48 -15.52 -10.77 -10.21
C SER A 48 -14.50 -10.36 -9.14
N LEU A 49 -14.57 -11.02 -7.97
CA LEU A 49 -13.59 -10.86 -6.89
C LEU A 49 -12.18 -11.25 -7.34
N GLU A 50 -12.05 -12.32 -8.12
CA GLU A 50 -10.77 -12.81 -8.65
C GLU A 50 -10.14 -11.80 -9.62
N GLU A 51 -10.96 -11.20 -10.49
CA GLU A 51 -10.47 -10.15 -11.39
C GLU A 51 -10.09 -8.88 -10.61
N ALA A 52 -10.90 -8.48 -9.62
CA ALA A 52 -10.57 -7.35 -8.75
C ALA A 52 -9.26 -7.56 -7.98
N HIS A 53 -9.03 -8.78 -7.47
CA HIS A 53 -7.76 -9.16 -6.83
C HIS A 53 -6.59 -9.00 -7.81
N ALA A 54 -6.68 -9.60 -9.00
CA ALA A 54 -5.61 -9.56 -9.99
C ALA A 54 -5.30 -8.14 -10.46
N LEU A 55 -6.33 -7.32 -10.68
CA LEU A 55 -6.18 -5.91 -11.02
C LEU A 55 -5.52 -5.13 -9.88
N GLY A 56 -5.96 -5.34 -8.64
CA GLY A 56 -5.41 -4.66 -7.48
C GLY A 56 -3.95 -4.99 -7.24
N GLU A 57 -3.57 -6.26 -7.40
CA GLU A 57 -2.18 -6.72 -7.35
C GLU A 57 -1.33 -6.06 -8.46
N GLN A 58 -1.81 -6.03 -9.70
CA GLN A 58 -1.09 -5.38 -10.80
C GLN A 58 -0.86 -3.89 -10.55
N ILE A 59 -1.90 -3.18 -10.06
CA ILE A 59 -1.81 -1.75 -9.72
C ILE A 59 -0.83 -1.55 -8.57
N ALA A 60 -0.84 -2.41 -7.56
CA ALA A 60 0.05 -2.30 -6.41
C ALA A 60 1.52 -2.44 -6.81
N ILE A 61 1.86 -3.44 -7.63
CA ILE A 61 3.20 -3.63 -8.18
C ILE A 61 3.66 -2.40 -8.99
N GLN A 62 2.76 -1.81 -9.77
CA GLN A 62 3.07 -0.59 -10.55
C GLN A 62 3.20 0.68 -9.70
N SER A 63 2.72 0.63 -8.45
CA SER A 63 2.73 1.75 -7.50
C SER A 63 3.92 1.70 -6.53
N GLU A 64 4.74 0.64 -6.60
CA GLU A 64 6.02 0.61 -5.90
C GLU A 64 6.87 1.82 -6.32
N HIS A 65 7.47 2.46 -5.33
CA HIS A 65 8.26 3.65 -5.56
C HIS A 65 9.38 3.78 -4.56
N THR A 66 10.40 4.51 -4.97
CA THR A 66 11.63 4.71 -4.22
C THR A 66 11.89 6.20 -4.04
N TYR A 67 12.33 6.59 -2.85
CA TYR A 67 12.75 7.96 -2.55
C TYR A 67 13.89 7.94 -1.53
N ASP A 68 14.66 9.03 -1.50
CA ASP A 68 15.67 9.23 -0.46
C ASP A 68 15.01 9.91 0.74
N ASN A 69 15.17 9.34 1.95
CA ASN A 69 14.68 9.95 3.18
C ASN A 69 15.59 11.11 3.62
N MET A 70 15.24 11.75 4.74
CA MET A 70 16.01 12.89 5.25
C MET A 70 17.41 12.48 5.71
N ASP A 71 17.57 11.24 6.16
CA ASP A 71 18.83 10.65 6.61
C ASP A 71 19.72 10.20 5.44
N GLY A 72 19.27 10.34 4.19
CA GLY A 72 20.03 9.94 3.01
C GLY A 72 19.98 8.43 2.71
N GLU A 73 19.13 7.69 3.40
CA GLU A 73 18.81 6.31 3.06
C GLU A 73 17.81 6.26 1.91
N GLN A 74 17.91 5.21 1.11
CA GLN A 74 16.96 4.97 0.04
C GLN A 74 15.84 4.04 0.54
N ILE A 75 14.63 4.57 0.54
CA ILE A 75 13.42 3.86 0.97
C ILE A 75 12.65 3.40 -0.26
N THR A 76 12.31 2.12 -0.31
CA THR A 76 11.43 1.56 -1.34
C THR A 76 10.17 0.99 -0.70
N TRP A 77 9.01 1.50 -1.11
CA TRP A 77 7.73 0.91 -0.75
C TRP A 77 7.46 -0.28 -1.66
N THR A 78 7.61 -1.48 -1.12
CA THR A 78 7.46 -2.75 -1.87
C THR A 78 6.12 -3.39 -1.55
N PHE A 79 5.38 -3.78 -2.58
CA PHE A 79 4.13 -4.51 -2.44
C PHE A 79 4.40 -5.90 -1.86
N ARG A 80 3.63 -6.29 -0.84
CA ARG A 80 3.75 -7.60 -0.19
C ARG A 80 2.63 -8.54 -0.55
N LYS A 81 1.38 -8.07 -0.45
CA LYS A 81 0.19 -8.89 -0.76
C LYS A 81 -1.08 -8.05 -0.77
N VAL A 82 -2.09 -8.60 -1.45
CA VAL A 82 -3.48 -8.23 -1.22
C VAL A 82 -3.93 -8.81 0.12
N LEU A 83 -4.50 -7.98 0.99
CA LEU A 83 -5.06 -8.41 2.28
C LEU A 83 -6.51 -8.87 2.10
N HIS A 84 -7.31 -8.05 1.42
CA HIS A 84 -8.74 -8.29 1.26
C HIS A 84 -9.27 -7.68 -0.04
N VAL A 85 -10.35 -8.27 -0.55
CA VAL A 85 -11.15 -7.71 -1.65
C VAL A 85 -12.62 -7.72 -1.22
N PHE A 86 -13.27 -6.57 -1.28
CA PHE A 86 -14.67 -6.39 -0.94
C PHE A 86 -15.43 -5.86 -2.14
N GLU A 87 -16.54 -6.50 -2.49
CA GLU A 87 -17.50 -5.92 -3.43
C GLU A 87 -18.26 -4.79 -2.73
N LEU A 88 -18.28 -3.60 -3.33
CA LEU A 88 -19.07 -2.49 -2.82
C LEU A 88 -20.47 -2.58 -3.40
N ASP A 89 -21.46 -2.62 -2.51
CA ASP A 89 -22.85 -2.53 -2.88
C ASP A 89 -23.13 -1.17 -3.53
N ASN A 90 -24.01 -1.14 -4.53
CA ASN A 90 -24.45 0.10 -5.17
C ASN A 90 -25.48 0.87 -4.32
N ALA A 91 -25.84 0.32 -3.15
CA ALA A 91 -26.68 0.99 -2.18
C ALA A 91 -25.98 2.24 -1.60
N PRO A 92 -26.72 3.31 -1.28
CA PRO A 92 -26.16 4.47 -0.59
C PRO A 92 -25.52 4.07 0.74
N PHE A 93 -24.36 4.64 1.04
CA PHE A 93 -23.69 4.48 2.32
C PHE A 93 -24.42 5.29 3.40
N GLU A 94 -24.77 4.63 4.49
CA GLU A 94 -25.26 5.28 5.71
C GLU A 94 -24.13 5.42 6.73
N THR A 95 -24.17 6.46 7.56
CA THR A 95 -23.18 6.65 8.62
C THR A 95 -23.14 5.43 9.55
N GLY A 96 -21.96 4.82 9.71
CA GLY A 96 -21.75 3.66 10.58
C GLY A 96 -21.99 2.30 9.93
N LYS A 97 -22.23 2.24 8.61
CA LYS A 97 -22.28 0.98 7.86
C LYS A 97 -20.86 0.41 7.69
N GLU A 98 -20.64 -0.78 8.24
CA GLU A 98 -19.41 -1.60 8.12
C GLU A 98 -19.58 -2.69 7.06
#